data_AF-A0A372DRC7-F1
#
_entry.id   AF-A0A372DRC7-F1
#
_cell.length_a   1.000
_cell.length_b   1.000
_cell.length_c   1.000
_cell.angle_alpha   90.00
_cell.angle_beta   90.00
_cell.angle_gamma   90.00
#
_symmetry.space_group_name_H-M   'P 1'
#
loop_
_entity.id
_entity.type
_entity.pdbx_description
1 polymer ?
#
loop_
_entity_poly.entity_id
_entity_poly.type
_entity_poly.pdbx_seq_one_letter_code
_entity_poly.pdbx_strand_id
1 'polypeptide(L)'
;MRLSAALRLWALLLATAAWLWAGSVYTPWAADRAPRLWLYDLLFYLRFALLFWAGAEALRLGLRRGPAAAAWPLAATALVVLVALGLGHSEAGLRWKLAASHDALAAAARDAGSDRRRRAGHFLVDSVRMPCPGQPWLWLGRPHGGGSGINLALVHAGTRAPAVPAQLREAFAFWPAHAGWWLAYQHADRYSRATAAAPAAPAADACVPGAVLTRHRHGLALVAAGRRALARR
;
A
#
# COMPACT_ATOMS: atom_id res chain seq x y z
N MET A 1 -36.02 -13.52 -12.10
CA MET A 1 -35.89 -14.61 -11.11
C MET A 1 -35.35 -14.05 -9.80
N ARG A 2 -36.01 -14.27 -8.65
CA ARG A 2 -35.49 -13.86 -7.34
C ARG A 2 -34.60 -14.98 -6.80
N LEU A 3 -33.29 -14.72 -6.65
CA LEU A 3 -32.35 -15.65 -6.02
C LEU A 3 -32.75 -15.89 -4.56
N SER A 4 -32.62 -17.13 -4.08
CA SER A 4 -32.87 -17.44 -2.67
C SER A 4 -31.86 -16.73 -1.75
N ALA A 5 -32.25 -16.48 -0.49
CA ALA A 5 -31.39 -15.78 0.47
C ALA A 5 -30.03 -16.49 0.66
N ALA A 6 -30.05 -17.82 0.79
CA ALA A 6 -28.85 -18.63 0.91
C ALA A 6 -27.93 -18.50 -0.32
N LEU A 7 -28.51 -18.56 -1.53
CA LEU A 7 -27.74 -18.46 -2.76
C LEU A 7 -27.04 -17.11 -2.91
N ARG A 8 -27.69 -16.01 -2.50
CA ARG A 8 -27.08 -14.66 -2.51
C ARG A 8 -25.88 -14.55 -1.55
N LEU A 9 -25.99 -15.12 -0.35
CA LEU A 9 -24.92 -15.08 0.66
C LEU A 9 -23.71 -15.93 0.25
N TRP A 10 -23.96 -17.10 -0.33
CA TRP A 10 -22.90 -17.92 -0.92
C TRP A 10 -22.24 -17.25 -2.13
N ALA A 11 -23.04 -16.62 -3.00
CA ALA A 11 -22.51 -15.86 -4.13
C ALA A 11 -21.62 -14.69 -3.67
N LEU A 12 -22.02 -13.99 -2.59
CA LEU A 12 -21.19 -12.96 -1.96
C LEU A 12 -19.85 -13.53 -1.48
N LEU A 13 -19.86 -14.63 -0.73
CA LEU A 13 -18.64 -15.28 -0.24
C LEU A 13 -17.70 -15.67 -1.39
N LEU A 14 -18.23 -16.32 -2.42
CA LEU A 14 -17.46 -16.72 -3.61
C LEU A 14 -16.93 -15.51 -4.36
N ALA A 15 -17.73 -14.46 -4.53
CA ALA A 15 -17.30 -13.21 -5.17
C ALA A 15 -16.19 -12.52 -4.37
N THR A 16 -16.27 -12.51 -3.03
CA THR A 16 -15.22 -11.98 -2.16
C THR A 16 -13.94 -12.80 -2.24
N ALA A 17 -14.03 -14.13 -2.23
CA ALA A 17 -12.87 -15.02 -2.38
C ALA A 17 -12.21 -14.85 -3.76
N ALA A 18 -13.00 -14.78 -4.83
CA ALA A 18 -12.52 -14.52 -6.19
C ALA A 18 -11.87 -13.14 -6.31
N TRP A 19 -12.44 -12.10 -5.68
CA TRP A 19 -11.84 -10.77 -5.62
C TRP A 19 -10.50 -10.76 -4.89
N LEU A 20 -10.39 -11.45 -3.75
CA LEU A 20 -9.14 -11.58 -3.00
C LEU A 20 -8.08 -12.31 -3.81
N TRP A 21 -8.45 -13.42 -4.45
CA TRP A 21 -7.57 -14.14 -5.36
C TRP A 21 -7.14 -13.24 -6.53
N ALA A 22 -8.07 -12.52 -7.15
CA ALA A 22 -7.82 -11.61 -8.27
C ALA A 22 -6.88 -10.44 -7.92
N GLY A 23 -6.90 -9.99 -6.67
CA GLY A 23 -5.97 -9.00 -6.13
C GLY A 23 -4.65 -9.58 -5.61
N SER A 24 -4.48 -10.91 -5.66
CA SER A 24 -3.31 -11.60 -5.12
C SER A 24 -2.16 -11.72 -6.12
N VAL A 25 -1.04 -12.16 -5.58
CA VAL A 25 0.25 -12.37 -6.23
C VAL A 25 0.22 -13.49 -7.26
N TYR A 26 -0.72 -14.42 -7.09
CA TYR A 26 -0.82 -15.68 -7.85
C TYR A 26 -1.63 -15.54 -9.14
N THR A 27 -2.02 -14.32 -9.50
CA THR A 27 -2.86 -14.10 -10.68
C THR A 27 -2.02 -13.99 -11.94
N PRO A 28 -2.48 -14.51 -13.08
CA PRO A 28 -1.71 -14.45 -14.33
C PRO A 28 -1.51 -13.02 -14.85
N TRP A 29 -2.38 -12.08 -14.48
CA TRP A 29 -2.19 -10.63 -14.75
C TRP A 29 -1.35 -9.90 -13.69
N ALA A 30 -0.82 -10.63 -12.70
CA ALA A 30 0.24 -10.15 -11.82
C ALA A 30 1.63 -10.20 -12.49
N ALA A 31 1.77 -10.74 -13.70
CA ALA A 31 3.03 -10.64 -14.43
C ALA A 31 3.19 -9.24 -15.03
N ASP A 32 4.38 -8.65 -14.89
CA ASP A 32 4.77 -7.29 -15.29
C ASP A 32 4.65 -6.97 -16.81
N ARG A 33 3.99 -7.83 -17.60
CA ARG A 33 3.94 -7.75 -19.05
C ARG A 33 2.69 -7.09 -19.64
N ALA A 34 1.75 -6.61 -18.82
CA ALA A 34 0.59 -5.88 -19.34
C ALA A 34 0.20 -4.67 -18.47
N PRO A 35 0.14 -3.45 -19.03
CA PRO A 35 -0.25 -2.22 -18.34
C PRO A 35 -1.78 -2.14 -18.14
N ARG A 36 -2.37 -3.13 -17.46
CA ARG A 36 -3.80 -3.10 -17.11
C ARG A 36 -4.00 -2.40 -15.77
N LEU A 37 -3.49 -1.18 -15.63
CA LEU A 37 -3.68 -0.36 -14.42
C LEU A 37 -5.18 -0.21 -14.09
N TRP A 38 -6.02 -0.12 -15.12
CA TRP A 38 -7.48 -0.10 -15.00
C TRP A 38 -8.05 -1.31 -14.27
N LEU A 39 -7.45 -2.50 -14.39
CA LEU A 39 -7.94 -3.71 -13.71
C LEU A 39 -7.70 -3.60 -12.20
N TYR A 40 -6.62 -2.97 -11.78
CA TYR A 40 -6.34 -2.71 -10.37
C TYR A 40 -7.27 -1.66 -9.80
N ASP A 41 -7.54 -0.59 -10.55
CA ASP A 41 -8.54 0.40 -10.15
C ASP A 41 -9.93 -0.26 -10.07
N LEU A 42 -10.29 -1.10 -11.05
CA LEU A 42 -11.53 -1.88 -11.02
C LEU A 42 -11.61 -2.79 -9.79
N LEU A 43 -10.57 -3.58 -9.49
CA LEU A 43 -10.52 -4.42 -8.30
C LEU A 43 -10.57 -3.58 -7.02
N PHE A 44 -9.93 -2.42 -6.99
CA PHE A 44 -10.00 -1.49 -5.88
C PHE A 44 -11.43 -0.98 -5.66
N TYR A 45 -12.15 -0.59 -6.73
CA TYR A 45 -13.52 -0.11 -6.61
C TYR A 45 -14.53 -1.23 -6.33
N LEU A 46 -14.30 -2.43 -6.88
CA LEU A 46 -15.14 -3.61 -6.66
C LEU A 46 -15.24 -3.97 -5.18
N ARG A 47 -14.20 -3.70 -4.38
CA ARG A 47 -14.24 -3.89 -2.92
C ARG A 47 -15.36 -3.13 -2.24
N PHE A 48 -15.69 -1.92 -2.72
CA PHE A 48 -16.75 -1.10 -2.14
C PHE A 48 -18.13 -1.63 -2.53
N ALA A 49 -18.27 -2.12 -3.76
CA ALA A 49 -19.49 -2.80 -4.20
C ALA A 49 -19.73 -4.08 -3.39
N LEU A 50 -18.69 -4.88 -3.14
CA LEU A 50 -18.77 -6.08 -2.29
C LEU A 50 -19.10 -5.72 -0.83
N LEU A 51 -18.48 -4.67 -0.29
CA LEU A 51 -18.77 -4.19 1.07
C LEU A 51 -20.22 -3.70 1.21
N PHE A 52 -20.71 -2.94 0.22
CA PHE A 52 -22.09 -2.50 0.16
C PHE A 52 -23.05 -3.70 0.09
N TRP A 53 -22.75 -4.70 -0.75
CA TRP A 53 -23.55 -5.92 -0.84
C TRP A 53 -23.57 -6.67 0.50
N ALA A 54 -22.42 -6.84 1.15
CA ALA A 54 -22.33 -7.45 2.48
C ALA A 54 -23.16 -6.69 3.52
N GLY A 55 -23.08 -5.35 3.56
CA GLY A 55 -23.88 -4.52 4.46
C GLY A 55 -25.39 -4.64 4.20
N ALA A 56 -25.80 -4.68 2.93
CA ALA A 56 -27.19 -4.86 2.55
C ALA A 56 -27.74 -6.23 2.96
N GLU A 57 -26.96 -7.31 2.82
CA GLU A 57 -27.37 -8.64 3.29
C GLU A 57 -27.38 -8.73 4.83
N ALA A 58 -26.42 -8.10 5.52
CA ALA A 58 -26.41 -8.01 6.97
C ALA A 58 -27.67 -7.30 7.50
N LEU A 59 -28.04 -6.15 6.90
CA LEU A 59 -29.25 -5.42 7.25
C LEU A 59 -30.50 -6.25 6.99
N ARG A 60 -30.59 -6.93 5.84
CA ARG A 60 -31.73 -7.81 5.50
C ARG A 60 -31.88 -8.95 6.51
N LEU A 61 -30.78 -9.58 6.94
CA LEU A 61 -30.80 -10.63 7.95
C LEU A 61 -31.25 -10.08 9.31
N GLY A 62 -30.72 -8.93 9.72
CA GLY A 62 -31.10 -8.26 10.98
C GLY A 62 -32.58 -7.88 11.02
N LEU A 63 -33.14 -7.40 9.91
CA LEU A 63 -34.56 -7.03 9.81
C LEU A 63 -35.50 -8.24 9.81
N ARG A 64 -35.04 -9.41 9.34
CA ARG A 64 -35.89 -10.61 9.19
C ARG A 64 -35.95 -11.52 10.41
N ARG A 65 -35.13 -11.30 11.44
CA ARG A 65 -35.02 -12.16 12.65
C ARG A 65 -35.01 -13.67 12.31
N GLY A 66 -34.23 -14.04 11.29
CA GLY A 66 -34.11 -15.42 10.83
C GLY A 66 -33.21 -16.28 11.72
N PRO A 67 -33.15 -17.60 11.47
CA PRO A 67 -32.29 -18.51 12.23
C PRO A 67 -30.82 -18.13 12.07
N ALA A 68 -30.05 -18.18 13.17
CA ALA A 68 -28.63 -17.77 13.21
C ALA A 68 -27.76 -18.52 12.18
N ALA A 69 -28.11 -19.77 11.86
CA ALA A 69 -27.44 -20.56 10.83
C ALA A 69 -27.44 -19.89 9.44
N ALA A 70 -28.43 -19.05 9.13
CA ALA A 70 -28.47 -18.30 7.87
C ALA A 70 -27.40 -17.19 7.79
N ALA A 71 -26.78 -16.80 8.91
CA ALA A 71 -25.73 -15.79 8.96
C ALA A 71 -24.31 -16.35 8.73
N TRP A 72 -24.14 -17.68 8.71
CA TRP A 72 -22.82 -18.31 8.61
C TRP A 72 -22.00 -17.85 7.38
N PRO A 73 -22.56 -17.69 6.15
CA PRO A 73 -21.74 -17.30 5.00
C PRO A 73 -21.29 -15.84 5.11
N LEU A 74 -22.08 -14.99 5.76
CA LEU A 74 -21.73 -13.61 6.05
C LEU A 74 -20.58 -13.54 7.07
N ALA A 75 -20.63 -14.36 8.11
CA ALA A 75 -19.54 -14.50 9.08
C ALA A 75 -18.25 -15.03 8.41
N ALA A 76 -18.35 -16.03 7.55
CA ALA A 76 -17.21 -16.53 6.77
C ALA A 76 -16.63 -15.46 5.85
N THR A 77 -17.48 -14.66 5.19
CA THR A 77 -17.06 -13.52 4.36
C THR A 77 -16.29 -12.50 5.19
N ALA A 78 -16.81 -12.15 6.37
CA ALA A 78 -16.16 -11.22 7.29
C ALA A 78 -14.80 -11.76 7.78
N LEU A 79 -14.73 -13.04 8.15
CA LEU A 79 -13.48 -13.68 8.57
C LEU A 79 -12.43 -13.66 7.45
N VAL A 80 -12.80 -14.04 6.23
CA VAL A 80 -11.92 -14.02 5.06
C VAL A 80 -11.38 -12.61 4.79
N VAL A 81 -12.22 -11.57 4.88
CA VAL A 81 -11.80 -10.18 4.75
C VAL A 81 -10.86 -9.75 5.88
N LEU A 82 -11.18 -10.10 7.14
CA LEU A 82 -10.35 -9.75 8.30
C LEU A 82 -8.96 -10.38 8.21
N VAL A 83 -8.87 -11.66 7.83
CA VAL A 83 -7.60 -12.35 7.62
C VAL A 83 -6.80 -11.66 6.50
N ALA A 84 -7.45 -11.37 5.36
CA ALA A 84 -6.80 -10.69 4.26
C ALA A 84 -6.30 -9.28 4.61
N LEU A 85 -7.08 -8.51 5.39
CA LEU A 85 -6.69 -7.18 5.86
C LEU A 85 -5.55 -7.26 6.90
N GLY A 86 -5.67 -8.15 7.87
CA GLY A 86 -4.68 -8.36 8.92
C GLY A 86 -3.33 -8.78 8.34
N LEU A 87 -3.32 -9.77 7.46
CA LEU A 87 -2.10 -10.17 6.76
C LEU A 87 -1.60 -9.05 5.85
N GLY A 88 -2.49 -8.46 5.03
CA GLY A 88 -2.12 -7.47 4.02
C GLY A 88 -1.47 -6.19 4.55
N HIS A 89 -1.73 -5.79 5.80
CA HIS A 89 -1.21 -4.58 6.44
C HIS A 89 -0.26 -4.86 7.62
N SER A 90 0.00 -6.13 7.95
CA SER A 90 0.98 -6.48 8.97
C SER A 90 2.41 -6.32 8.46
N GLU A 91 3.36 -6.21 9.40
CA GLU A 91 4.80 -6.24 9.08
C GLU A 91 5.18 -7.52 8.35
N ALA A 92 4.66 -8.67 8.80
CA ALA A 92 4.92 -9.97 8.19
C ALA A 92 4.40 -10.01 6.73
N GLY A 93 3.17 -9.57 6.49
CA GLY A 93 2.62 -9.55 5.13
C GLY A 93 3.32 -8.55 4.22
N LEU A 94 3.77 -7.40 4.74
CA LEU A 94 4.58 -6.46 3.96
C LEU A 94 5.95 -7.07 3.59
N ARG A 95 6.62 -7.73 4.54
CA ARG A 95 7.88 -8.44 4.29
C ARG A 95 7.70 -9.55 3.24
N TRP A 96 6.63 -10.33 3.35
CA TRP A 96 6.30 -11.35 2.36
C TRP A 96 6.05 -10.74 0.98
N LYS A 97 5.29 -9.63 0.91
CA LYS A 97 5.05 -8.94 -0.37
C LYS A 97 6.34 -8.46 -1.00
N LEU A 98 7.26 -7.92 -0.21
CA LEU A 98 8.58 -7.48 -0.68
C LEU A 98 9.43 -8.63 -1.18
N ALA A 99 9.47 -9.74 -0.44
CA ALA A 99 10.17 -10.95 -0.86
C ALA A 99 9.63 -11.48 -2.20
N ALA A 100 8.30 -11.60 -2.33
CA ALA A 100 7.66 -12.06 -3.56
C ALA A 100 7.80 -11.08 -4.74
N SER A 101 8.11 -9.80 -4.47
CA SER A 101 8.24 -8.74 -5.49
C SER A 101 9.69 -8.35 -5.77
N HIS A 102 10.68 -9.05 -5.21
CA HIS A 102 12.08 -8.61 -5.18
C HIS A 102 12.62 -8.26 -6.58
N ASP A 103 12.51 -9.19 -7.52
CA ASP A 103 13.05 -9.01 -8.88
C ASP A 103 12.34 -7.90 -9.65
N ALA A 104 11.01 -7.81 -9.50
CA ALA A 104 10.20 -6.78 -10.14
C ALA A 104 10.52 -5.38 -9.61
N LEU A 105 10.71 -5.25 -8.29
CA LEU A 105 11.13 -4.01 -7.65
C LEU A 105 12.56 -3.63 -8.06
N ALA A 106 13.48 -4.59 -8.12
CA ALA A 106 14.85 -4.36 -8.59
C ALA A 106 14.86 -3.91 -10.06
N ALA A 107 14.00 -4.49 -10.90
CA ALA A 107 13.84 -4.07 -12.28
C ALA A 107 13.27 -2.64 -12.40
N ALA A 108 12.27 -2.29 -11.60
CA ALA A 108 11.71 -0.95 -11.56
C ALA A 108 12.72 0.10 -11.06
N ALA A 109 13.56 -0.26 -10.10
CA ALA A 109 14.58 0.62 -9.53
C ALA A 109 15.66 1.06 -10.55
N ARG A 110 15.89 0.28 -11.60
CA ARG A 110 16.86 0.60 -12.67
C ARG A 110 16.43 1.79 -13.53
N ASP A 111 15.14 2.08 -13.59
CA ASP A 111 14.57 3.18 -14.38
C ASP A 111 14.50 4.47 -13.54
N ALA A 112 15.67 4.90 -13.05
CA ALA A 112 15.77 6.03 -12.15
C ALA A 112 15.36 7.34 -12.85
N GLY A 113 14.50 8.13 -12.19
CA GLY A 113 13.98 9.38 -12.74
C GLY A 113 12.65 9.24 -13.49
N SER A 114 12.12 8.02 -13.65
CA SER A 114 10.87 7.79 -14.36
C SER A 114 9.63 8.28 -13.61
N ASP A 115 8.73 8.98 -14.31
CA ASP A 115 7.38 9.34 -13.85
C ASP A 115 6.28 8.39 -14.31
N ARG A 116 6.68 7.26 -14.90
CA ARG A 116 5.73 6.29 -15.41
C ARG A 116 5.23 5.38 -14.29
N ARG A 117 3.96 5.59 -13.93
CA ARG A 117 3.19 4.70 -13.06
C ARG A 117 3.20 3.27 -13.61
N ARG A 118 3.68 2.33 -12.82
CA ARG A 118 3.83 0.92 -13.20
C ARG A 118 3.62 -0.01 -12.01
N ARG A 119 3.41 -1.28 -12.31
CA ARG A 119 3.43 -2.34 -11.30
C ARG A 119 4.85 -2.91 -11.19
N ALA A 120 5.20 -3.29 -9.97
CA ALA A 120 6.43 -4.00 -9.64
C ALA A 120 6.07 -5.03 -8.56
N GLY A 121 5.72 -6.25 -8.97
CA GLY A 121 5.17 -7.27 -8.08
C GLY A 121 3.89 -6.77 -7.40
N HIS A 122 3.79 -6.78 -6.07
CA HIS A 122 2.57 -6.35 -5.35
C HIS A 122 2.50 -4.84 -5.11
N PHE A 123 3.46 -4.11 -5.62
CA PHE A 123 3.55 -2.68 -5.46
C PHE A 123 3.17 -2.00 -6.74
N LEU A 124 2.49 -0.87 -6.57
CA LEU A 124 2.29 0.09 -7.62
C LEU A 124 3.28 1.22 -7.36
N VAL A 125 4.15 1.46 -8.31
CA VAL A 125 5.17 2.50 -8.28
C VAL A 125 4.66 3.63 -9.16
N ASP A 126 4.37 4.79 -8.57
CA ASP A 126 3.90 5.97 -9.31
C ASP A 126 5.06 6.67 -10.01
N SER A 127 6.21 6.76 -9.33
CA SER A 127 7.44 7.33 -9.88
C SER A 127 8.68 6.76 -9.22
N VAL A 128 9.81 6.91 -9.88
CA VAL A 128 11.14 6.56 -9.35
C VAL A 128 11.97 7.82 -9.31
N ARG A 129 12.42 8.21 -8.11
CA ARG A 129 13.29 9.37 -7.91
C ARG A 129 14.62 8.92 -7.31
N MET A 130 15.64 9.75 -7.45
CA MET A 130 16.94 9.52 -6.80
C MET A 130 17.36 10.79 -6.06
N PRO A 131 16.77 11.08 -4.88
CA PRO A 131 17.10 12.28 -4.12
C PRO A 131 18.56 12.31 -3.65
N CYS A 132 19.16 11.13 -3.46
CA CYS A 132 20.57 10.94 -3.14
C CYS A 132 21.20 9.96 -4.14
N PRO A 133 22.46 10.19 -4.58
CA PRO A 133 23.12 9.34 -5.57
C PRO A 133 23.13 7.86 -5.20
N GLY A 134 22.86 6.99 -6.17
CA GLY A 134 22.92 5.54 -6.02
C GLY A 134 21.78 4.90 -5.22
N GLN A 135 20.78 5.67 -4.79
CA GLN A 135 19.64 5.16 -4.02
C GLN A 135 18.32 5.49 -4.74
N PRO A 136 17.81 4.59 -5.58
CA PRO A 136 16.51 4.79 -6.21
C PRO A 136 15.38 4.63 -5.19
N TRP A 137 14.45 5.58 -5.23
CA TRP A 137 13.26 5.66 -4.39
C TRP A 137 12.02 5.42 -5.26
N LEU A 138 11.35 4.30 -5.01
CA LEU A 138 10.14 3.88 -5.71
C LEU A 138 8.94 4.40 -4.92
N TRP A 139 8.38 5.53 -5.35
CA TRP A 139 7.22 6.15 -4.70
C TRP A 139 5.97 5.31 -4.94
N LEU A 140 5.30 4.94 -3.85
CA LEU A 140 4.23 3.94 -3.88
C LEU A 140 2.85 4.56 -4.11
N GLY A 141 2.17 4.18 -5.19
CA GLY A 141 0.82 4.64 -5.49
C GLY A 141 -0.30 3.98 -4.69
N ARG A 142 -1.52 4.52 -4.85
CA ARG A 142 -2.76 3.90 -4.33
C ARG A 142 -3.11 2.65 -5.14
N PRO A 143 -3.58 1.53 -4.53
CA PRO A 143 -4.06 1.40 -3.15
C PRO A 143 -3.05 0.86 -2.14
N HIS A 144 -1.88 0.37 -2.57
CA HIS A 144 -0.89 -0.26 -1.70
C HIS A 144 -0.03 0.75 -0.90
N GLY A 145 -0.17 2.04 -1.17
CA GLY A 145 0.28 3.14 -0.31
C GLY A 145 -0.67 3.54 0.83
N GLY A 146 -1.55 2.65 1.30
CA GLY A 146 -2.36 2.87 2.51
C GLY A 146 -3.33 4.07 2.45
N GLY A 147 -3.96 4.31 1.30
CA GLY A 147 -4.84 5.47 1.11
C GLY A 147 -4.12 6.82 1.04
N SER A 148 -2.79 6.83 0.88
CA SER A 148 -1.97 8.03 0.96
C SER A 148 -0.69 8.01 0.13
N GLY A 149 -0.70 7.35 -1.02
CA GLY A 149 0.51 7.03 -1.82
C GLY A 149 1.51 8.17 -2.11
N ILE A 150 1.18 9.40 -1.76
CA ILE A 150 2.08 10.55 -1.75
C ILE A 150 3.10 10.61 -0.60
N ASN A 151 3.15 9.66 0.36
CA ASN A 151 4.05 9.73 1.53
C ASN A 151 4.85 8.45 1.86
N LEU A 152 4.88 7.47 0.95
CA LEU A 152 5.62 6.22 1.14
C LEU A 152 6.49 5.94 -0.09
N ALA A 153 7.72 5.51 0.15
CA ALA A 153 8.62 5.04 -0.91
C ALA A 153 9.39 3.80 -0.48
N LEU A 154 9.66 2.90 -1.41
CA LEU A 154 10.64 1.82 -1.22
C LEU A 154 12.01 2.28 -1.68
N VAL A 155 13.02 2.10 -0.84
CA VAL A 155 14.40 2.48 -1.14
C VAL A 155 15.28 1.26 -1.04
N HIS A 156 16.08 1.02 -2.09
CA HIS A 156 17.09 -0.04 -2.06
C HIS A 156 18.43 0.56 -1.62
N ALA A 157 18.85 0.27 -0.39
CA ALA A 157 20.08 0.81 0.22
C ALA A 157 20.95 -0.26 0.89
N GLY A 158 20.63 -1.55 0.70
CA GLY A 158 21.35 -2.65 1.32
C GLY A 158 21.24 -2.61 2.85
N THR A 159 22.36 -2.82 3.54
CA THR A 159 22.41 -2.91 5.01
C THR A 159 22.47 -1.55 5.72
N ARG A 160 22.73 -0.47 4.98
CA ARG A 160 22.85 0.88 5.55
C ARG A 160 21.53 1.62 5.48
N ALA A 161 21.31 2.50 6.46
CA ALA A 161 20.15 3.39 6.45
C ALA A 161 20.17 4.24 5.16
N PRO A 162 19.03 4.40 4.47
CA PRO A 162 18.94 5.28 3.32
C PRO A 162 19.37 6.70 3.66
N ALA A 163 19.98 7.36 2.68
CA ALA A 163 20.37 8.75 2.78
C ALA A 163 19.24 9.65 2.28
N VAL A 164 19.16 10.85 2.85
CA VAL A 164 18.24 11.92 2.46
C VAL A 164 19.00 13.24 2.34
N PRO A 165 18.56 14.16 1.49
CA PRO A 165 19.05 15.54 1.54
C PRO A 165 18.93 16.09 2.97
N ALA A 166 19.97 16.76 3.47
CA ALA A 166 20.07 17.20 4.87
C ALA A 166 18.85 18.03 5.32
N GLN A 167 18.34 18.89 4.46
CA GLN A 167 17.16 19.70 4.72
C GLN A 167 15.87 18.88 4.88
N LEU A 168 15.83 17.66 4.36
CA LEU A 168 14.70 16.74 4.46
C LEU A 168 14.85 15.73 5.61
N ARG A 169 15.92 15.81 6.41
CA ARG A 169 16.22 14.84 7.48
C ARG A 169 15.06 14.62 8.44
N GLU A 170 14.36 15.67 8.84
CA GLU A 170 13.23 15.57 9.78
C GLU A 170 11.92 15.14 9.12
N ALA A 171 11.86 15.19 7.79
CA ALA A 171 10.68 14.85 7.00
C ALA A 171 10.59 13.35 6.72
N PHE A 172 11.68 12.59 6.88
CA PHE A 172 11.72 11.16 6.56
C PHE A 172 12.20 10.30 7.72
N ALA A 173 11.61 9.13 7.83
CA ALA A 173 12.11 8.03 8.64
C ALA A 173 12.03 6.72 7.86
N PHE A 174 12.86 5.74 8.22
CA PHE A 174 13.08 4.53 7.44
C PHE A 174 12.94 3.29 8.29
N TRP A 175 12.20 2.30 7.80
CA TRP A 175 12.10 0.99 8.45
C TRP A 175 12.79 -0.07 7.57
N PRO A 176 13.72 -0.88 8.13
CA PRO A 176 14.35 -1.96 7.39
C PRO A 176 13.32 -3.06 7.14
N ALA A 177 12.99 -3.27 5.87
CA ALA A 177 11.89 -4.14 5.49
C ALA A 177 12.39 -5.55 5.14
N HIS A 178 13.07 -5.74 4.02
CA HIS A 178 13.54 -7.07 3.59
C HIS A 178 14.67 -6.97 2.56
N ALA A 179 15.71 -7.81 2.66
CA ALA A 179 16.76 -7.99 1.64
C ALA A 179 17.30 -6.66 1.06
N GLY A 180 17.70 -5.73 1.91
CA GLY A 180 18.25 -4.43 1.50
C GLY A 180 17.22 -3.36 1.11
N TRP A 181 15.92 -3.71 1.11
CA TRP A 181 14.82 -2.77 0.94
C TRP A 181 14.40 -2.14 2.26
N TRP A 182 14.20 -0.83 2.19
CA TRP A 182 13.73 0.02 3.26
C TRP A 182 12.42 0.67 2.85
N LEU A 183 11.49 0.78 3.80
CA LEU A 183 10.29 1.58 3.61
C LEU A 183 10.53 2.96 4.21
N ALA A 184 10.47 3.99 3.36
CA ALA A 184 10.53 5.38 3.73
C ALA A 184 9.13 5.91 4.07
N TYR A 185 9.02 6.65 5.16
CA TYR A 185 7.80 7.31 5.60
C TYR A 185 8.02 8.81 5.60
N GLN A 186 7.14 9.54 4.94
CA GLN A 186 7.22 10.99 4.82
C GLN A 186 6.23 11.68 5.77
N HIS A 187 6.72 12.68 6.49
CA HIS A 187 5.91 13.59 7.28
C HIS A 187 5.57 14.84 6.43
N ALA A 188 4.42 14.81 5.76
CA ALA A 188 4.01 15.78 4.74
C ALA A 188 4.21 17.26 5.14
N ASP A 189 3.83 17.66 6.36
CA ASP A 189 4.00 19.03 6.86
C ASP A 189 5.46 19.49 6.95
N ARG A 190 6.34 18.61 7.46
CA ARG A 190 7.78 18.90 7.61
C ARG A 190 8.44 18.96 6.25
N TYR A 191 8.05 18.05 5.36
CA TYR A 191 8.49 18.06 3.97
C TYR A 191 8.12 19.39 3.29
N SER A 192 6.85 19.79 3.36
CA SER A 192 6.35 21.04 2.77
C SER A 192 7.12 22.27 3.28
N ARG A 193 7.35 22.38 4.61
CA ARG A 193 8.17 23.45 5.18
C ARG A 193 9.62 23.43 4.69
N ALA A 194 10.25 22.26 4.70
CA ALA A 194 11.64 22.11 4.27
C ALA A 194 11.82 22.48 2.78
N THR A 195 10.86 22.12 1.93
CA THR A 195 10.89 22.48 0.50
C THR A 195 10.55 23.95 0.25
N ALA A 196 9.72 24.57 1.08
CA ALA A 196 9.41 26.00 0.97
C ALA A 196 10.58 26.90 1.41
N ALA A 197 11.38 26.44 2.38
CA ALA A 197 12.52 27.19 2.92
C ALA A 197 13.79 27.14 2.03
N ALA A 198 13.86 26.24 1.05
CA ALA A 198 15.06 26.01 0.22
C ALA A 198 14.75 26.20 -1.28
N PRO A 199 15.02 27.39 -1.86
CA PRO A 199 14.66 27.70 -3.25
C PRO A 199 15.65 27.19 -4.32
N ALA A 200 16.69 26.42 -3.97
CA ALA A 200 17.63 25.86 -4.95
C ALA A 200 17.99 24.40 -4.63
N ALA A 201 18.16 23.59 -5.68
CA ALA A 201 18.52 22.18 -5.56
C ALA A 201 19.75 22.00 -4.64
N PRO A 202 19.71 21.06 -3.67
CA PRO A 202 20.87 20.81 -2.81
C PRO A 202 22.06 20.36 -3.65
N ALA A 203 23.26 20.80 -3.30
CA ALA A 203 24.49 20.18 -3.78
C ALA A 203 24.46 18.67 -3.47
N ALA A 204 24.92 17.84 -4.40
CA ALA A 204 24.91 16.39 -4.30
C ALA A 204 25.63 15.84 -3.04
N ASP A 205 26.48 16.65 -2.41
CA ASP A 205 27.24 16.32 -1.20
C ASP A 205 26.47 16.50 0.12
N ALA A 206 25.20 16.96 0.07
CA ALA A 206 24.40 17.24 1.27
C ALA A 206 23.54 16.06 1.76
N CYS A 207 23.81 14.83 1.31
CA CYS A 207 23.04 13.66 1.72
C CYS A 207 23.52 13.09 3.06
N VAL A 208 22.60 12.99 4.02
CA VAL A 208 22.86 12.47 5.37
C VAL A 208 22.04 11.21 5.64
N PRO A 209 22.50 10.30 6.52
CA PRO A 209 21.70 9.15 6.93
C PRO A 209 20.36 9.56 7.54
N GLY A 210 19.29 8.92 7.10
CA GLY A 210 17.94 9.12 7.63
C GLY A 210 17.72 8.48 9.01
N ALA A 211 16.65 8.89 9.70
CA ALA A 211 16.26 8.29 10.97
C ALA A 211 15.76 6.85 10.78
N VAL A 212 16.27 5.91 11.57
CA VAL A 212 15.89 4.48 11.50
C VAL A 212 14.81 4.15 12.52
N LEU A 213 13.79 3.42 12.07
CA LEU A 213 12.67 2.93 12.86
C LEU A 213 12.82 1.44 13.14
N THR A 214 12.41 1.04 14.34
CA THR A 214 12.38 -0.38 14.74
C THR A 214 11.12 -1.12 14.27
N ARG A 215 10.01 -0.41 14.06
CA ARG A 215 8.71 -1.00 13.71
C ARG A 215 7.98 -0.19 12.63
N HIS A 216 7.28 -0.89 11.73
CA HIS A 216 6.46 -0.32 10.66
C HIS A 216 5.39 0.63 11.21
N ARG A 217 4.74 0.24 12.33
CA ARG A 217 3.69 1.04 12.95
C ARG A 217 4.14 2.44 13.38
N HIS A 218 5.42 2.63 13.74
CA HIS A 218 5.95 3.94 14.10
C HIS A 218 6.04 4.86 12.87
N GLY A 219 6.37 4.29 11.70
CA GLY A 219 6.35 5.02 10.43
C GLY A 219 4.93 5.41 10.02
N LEU A 220 3.94 4.53 10.20
CA LEU A 220 2.54 4.88 9.96
C LEU A 220 2.06 6.03 10.88
N ALA A 221 2.46 6.01 12.15
CA ALA A 221 2.17 7.08 13.09
C ALA A 221 2.80 8.43 12.67
N LEU A 222 4.02 8.40 12.13
CA LEU A 222 4.70 9.58 11.57
C LEU A 222 3.88 10.19 10.41
N VAL A 223 3.45 9.36 9.46
CA VAL A 223 2.62 9.82 8.32
C VAL A 223 1.29 10.42 8.82
N ALA A 224 0.64 9.77 9.79
CA ALA A 224 -0.61 10.25 10.36
C ALA A 224 -0.45 11.60 11.10
N ALA A 225 0.66 11.78 11.81
CA ALA A 225 0.99 13.07 12.44
C ALA A 225 1.14 14.18 11.39
N GLY A 226 1.83 13.91 10.28
CA GLY A 226 2.00 14.90 9.20
C GLY A 226 0.70 15.34 8.55
N ARG A 227 -0.26 14.44 8.34
CA ARG A 227 -1.58 14.81 7.80
C ARG A 227 -2.39 15.66 8.77
N ARG A 228 -2.36 15.33 10.07
CA ARG A 228 -3.05 16.12 11.10
C ARG A 228 -2.49 17.53 11.22
N ALA A 229 -1.17 17.70 11.08
CA ALA A 229 -0.54 19.01 11.11
C ALA A 229 -0.96 19.88 9.91
N LEU A 230 -1.05 19.31 8.70
CA LEU A 230 -1.52 20.02 7.51
C LEU A 230 -2.98 20.43 7.60
N ALA A 231 -3.85 19.58 8.15
CA ALA A 231 -5.29 19.87 8.27
C ALA A 231 -5.63 20.98 9.27
N ARG A 232 -4.66 21.44 10.08
CA ARG A 232 -4.84 22.52 11.07
C ARG A 232 -4.36 23.88 10.57
N ARG A 233 -3.85 23.96 9.35
CA ARG A 233 -3.47 25.20 8.67
C ARG A 233 -4.59 25.64 7.75
#